data_AF-A0AAN6FGL2-F1
#
_entry.id   AF-A0AAN6FGL2-F1
#
_cell.length_a   1.000
_cell.length_b   1.000
_cell.length_c   1.000
_cell.angle_alpha   90.00
_cell.angle_beta   90.00
_cell.angle_gamma   90.00
#
_symmetry.space_group_name_H-M   'P 1'
#
loop_
_entity.id
_entity.type
_entity.pdbx_description
1 polymer ?
#
loop_
_entity_poly.entity_id
_entity_poly.type
_entity_poly.pdbx_seq_one_letter_code
_entity_poly.pdbx_strand_id
1 'polypeptide(L)'
;MAAKPGRYYSGQYSPLVGNSAAFYSNNELDQYDDHARKAYGVPAPPGDDHPLNQYGSQDRQQLTYDNLTSLKGPLPQRPYKAGWSRRRKCVVFGSAALLLVIIIAVVVGVVVSVAHKNQPFNFTLSNAQVTNQTAFSLGGATHNSPNNTADGVGVGADAYTYYQGVASNFPPASAWVSFEDMWNSNLQIFKTSCKSNNHGPNNSDQIIQDIMDAIQNRSSVSLVDHRFILAVILQESQGCPRAGSTTSASGVVNPGLMQSHNGTSYNSDHSADSILAMVQDGTQGTASGGDGLVQNLDMYGSPYSAARGYNSGYIPKSGDLSEAAGATACYVSDVANRLTGWVYAASKCPGGT
;
A
#
# COMPACT_ATOMS: atom_id res chain seq x y z
N MET A 1 37.36 -11.21 51.62
CA MET A 1 35.92 -10.88 51.45
C MET A 1 35.63 -11.06 49.96
N ALA A 2 35.18 -12.21 49.42
CA ALA A 2 33.87 -12.88 49.59
C ALA A 2 32.70 -11.89 49.44
N ALA A 3 31.71 -12.01 48.55
CA ALA A 3 31.23 -13.07 47.64
C ALA A 3 30.44 -12.38 46.48
N LYS A 4 30.74 -12.65 45.21
CA LYS A 4 30.07 -13.54 44.22
C LYS A 4 28.76 -13.07 43.55
N PRO A 5 28.54 -13.49 42.27
CA PRO A 5 27.58 -12.96 41.29
C PRO A 5 26.45 -13.96 40.92
N GLY A 6 25.48 -13.56 40.07
CA GLY A 6 24.60 -14.48 39.31
C GLY A 6 24.64 -14.11 37.83
N ARG A 7 25.24 -14.91 36.92
CA ARG A 7 24.79 -16.18 36.28
C ARG A 7 23.61 -15.99 35.31
N TYR A 8 23.85 -15.94 33.99
CA TYR A 8 24.14 -17.03 33.02
C TYR A 8 22.88 -17.80 32.59
N TYR A 9 22.55 -17.74 31.29
CA TYR A 9 22.46 -18.94 30.45
C TYR A 9 23.09 -18.67 29.09
N SER A 10 24.09 -19.50 28.77
CA SER A 10 24.80 -19.62 27.51
C SER A 10 24.11 -20.65 26.62
N GLY A 11 23.90 -20.32 25.34
CA GLY A 11 23.70 -21.30 24.28
C GLY A 11 24.85 -21.16 23.29
N GLN A 12 25.81 -22.08 23.35
CA GLN A 12 26.90 -22.21 22.38
C GLN A 12 26.35 -22.86 21.11
N TYR A 13 26.76 -22.36 19.94
CA TYR A 13 26.88 -23.19 18.74
C TYR A 13 28.28 -22.96 18.14
N SER A 14 29.04 -24.04 18.07
CA SER A 14 30.35 -24.10 17.42
C SER A 14 30.21 -23.97 15.90
N PRO A 15 31.22 -23.42 15.21
CA PRO A 15 31.20 -23.23 13.77
C PRO A 15 31.48 -24.56 13.06
N LEU A 16 30.56 -25.01 12.20
CA LEU A 16 30.85 -26.06 11.24
C LEU A 16 31.21 -25.42 9.90
N VAL A 17 32.51 -25.33 9.64
CA VAL A 17 33.07 -25.22 8.30
C VAL A 17 32.93 -26.61 7.66
N GLY A 18 32.16 -26.71 6.58
CA GLY A 18 31.98 -27.94 5.82
C GLY A 18 31.30 -27.67 4.47
N ASN A 19 32.03 -27.96 3.40
CA ASN A 19 31.70 -27.76 1.99
C ASN A 19 30.39 -28.39 1.51
N SER A 20 29.75 -27.69 0.56
CA SER A 20 28.97 -28.16 -0.60
C SER A 20 28.05 -29.40 -0.48
N ALA A 21 26.74 -29.16 -0.66
CA ALA A 21 25.80 -29.88 -1.55
C ALA A 21 24.40 -30.04 -0.92
N ALA A 22 23.40 -29.60 -1.68
CA ALA A 22 22.00 -30.03 -1.67
C ALA A 22 21.26 -30.13 -0.32
N PHE A 23 20.54 -29.07 0.04
CA PHE A 23 19.33 -29.19 0.86
C PHE A 23 18.13 -28.66 0.06
N TYR A 24 17.62 -29.50 -0.84
CA TYR A 24 16.22 -29.42 -1.26
C TYR A 24 15.39 -30.00 -0.12
N SER A 25 14.80 -29.14 0.71
CA SER A 25 13.73 -29.53 1.62
C SER A 25 12.40 -29.34 0.90
N ASN A 26 11.82 -30.46 0.49
CA ASN A 26 10.40 -30.56 0.18
C ASN A 26 9.63 -30.22 1.46
N ASN A 27 8.99 -29.05 1.51
CA ASN A 27 7.84 -28.85 2.37
C ASN A 27 6.61 -28.81 1.46
N GLU A 28 5.81 -29.87 1.55
CA GLU A 28 4.41 -29.87 1.11
C GLU A 28 3.69 -28.71 1.79
N LEU A 29 3.36 -27.69 1.01
CA LEU A 29 2.32 -26.72 1.31
C LEU A 29 1.15 -26.92 0.33
N ASP A 30 0.74 -28.19 0.17
CA ASP A 30 -0.46 -28.59 -0.60
C ASP A 30 -1.71 -28.68 0.30
N GLN A 31 -1.76 -27.98 1.44
CA GLN A 31 -2.92 -28.02 2.36
C GLN A 31 -3.49 -26.67 2.81
N TYR A 32 -3.13 -25.56 2.16
CA TYR A 32 -3.83 -24.29 2.37
C TYR A 32 -4.12 -23.57 1.06
N ASP A 33 -4.86 -24.21 0.16
CA ASP A 33 -5.63 -23.48 -0.86
C ASP A 33 -6.84 -24.30 -1.34
N ASP A 34 -7.88 -24.39 -0.51
CA ASP A 34 -9.17 -24.97 -0.90
C ASP A 34 -9.94 -24.11 -1.92
N HIS A 35 -9.37 -23.03 -2.45
CA HIS A 35 -10.05 -22.17 -3.44
C HIS A 35 -9.74 -22.51 -4.90
N ALA A 36 -8.73 -23.34 -5.19
CA ALA A 36 -8.46 -23.85 -6.55
C ALA A 36 -9.47 -24.93 -7.02
N ARG A 37 -10.27 -25.49 -6.11
CA ARG A 37 -11.15 -26.64 -6.37
C ARG A 37 -12.39 -26.31 -7.21
N LYS A 38 -12.71 -25.04 -7.42
CA LYS A 38 -13.87 -24.60 -8.24
C LYS A 38 -13.60 -24.55 -9.75
N ALA A 39 -12.36 -24.70 -10.21
CA ALA A 39 -12.04 -24.61 -11.63
C ALA A 39 -12.30 -25.91 -12.44
N TYR A 40 -12.55 -27.06 -11.80
CA TYR A 40 -12.59 -28.37 -12.49
C TYR A 40 -13.79 -29.30 -12.17
N GLY A 41 -14.96 -28.76 -11.78
CA GLY A 41 -16.25 -29.43 -12.00
C GLY A 41 -16.45 -30.83 -11.39
N VAL A 42 -16.25 -31.00 -10.08
CA VAL A 42 -16.65 -32.22 -9.34
C VAL A 42 -17.90 -31.93 -8.48
N PRO A 43 -18.92 -32.81 -8.39
CA PRO A 43 -20.18 -32.52 -7.71
C PRO A 43 -20.04 -32.35 -6.19
N ALA A 44 -20.83 -31.45 -5.61
CA ALA A 44 -20.87 -31.16 -4.19
C ALA A 44 -21.58 -32.26 -3.36
N PRO A 45 -21.16 -32.55 -2.12
CA PRO A 45 -21.96 -33.28 -1.14
C PRO A 45 -23.11 -32.41 -0.56
N PRO A 46 -24.14 -33.02 0.07
CA PRO A 46 -25.35 -32.32 0.50
C PRO A 46 -25.08 -31.30 1.61
N GLY A 47 -25.82 -30.18 1.58
CA GLY A 47 -25.72 -29.09 2.55
C GLY A 47 -26.45 -29.37 3.86
N ASP A 48 -25.89 -28.85 4.94
CA ASP A 48 -26.50 -28.81 6.27
C ASP A 48 -27.12 -27.43 6.51
N ASP A 49 -28.44 -27.42 6.65
CA ASP A 49 -29.29 -26.28 6.97
C ASP A 49 -29.25 -25.96 8.47
N HIS A 50 -28.75 -24.78 8.88
CA HIS A 50 -29.09 -24.21 10.18
C HIS A 50 -29.35 -22.68 10.14
N PRO A 51 -30.49 -22.19 10.67
CA PRO A 51 -30.97 -20.82 10.46
C PRO A 51 -30.45 -19.77 11.44
N LEU A 52 -30.42 -18.53 10.93
CA LEU A 52 -30.13 -17.26 11.61
C LEU A 52 -31.16 -16.93 12.69
N ASN A 53 -30.70 -16.52 13.88
CA ASN A 53 -31.57 -16.06 14.96
C ASN A 53 -31.78 -14.54 14.94
N GLN A 54 -33.06 -14.20 14.83
CA GLN A 54 -33.72 -12.90 14.90
C GLN A 54 -33.88 -12.47 16.36
N TYR A 55 -33.46 -11.26 16.73
CA TYR A 55 -33.84 -10.65 18.02
C TYR A 55 -34.69 -9.40 17.80
N GLY A 56 -35.82 -9.38 18.52
CA GLY A 56 -36.97 -8.52 18.29
C GLY A 56 -36.87 -7.11 18.86
N SER A 57 -37.71 -6.27 18.27
CA SER A 57 -38.04 -4.90 18.65
C SER A 57 -39.22 -4.91 19.61
N GLN A 58 -39.13 -4.19 20.73
CA GLN A 58 -40.30 -3.80 21.54
C GLN A 58 -40.14 -2.39 22.13
N ASP A 59 -41.25 -1.66 22.01
CA ASP A 59 -41.75 -0.58 22.85
C ASP A 59 -41.06 0.79 22.88
N ARG A 60 -41.65 1.74 22.13
CA ARG A 60 -42.03 3.03 22.73
C ARG A 60 -43.22 3.69 22.03
N GLN A 61 -44.24 3.97 22.82
CA GLN A 61 -45.51 4.61 22.46
C GLN A 61 -45.36 6.02 21.89
N GLN A 62 -46.30 6.33 20.99
CA GLN A 62 -46.51 7.56 20.25
C GLN A 62 -47.30 8.57 21.11
N LEU A 63 -46.74 9.76 21.34
CA LEU A 63 -47.43 10.89 21.99
C LEU A 63 -48.06 11.77 20.92
N THR A 64 -49.39 11.85 20.89
CA THR A 64 -50.18 12.74 20.02
C THR A 64 -50.63 14.00 20.75
N TYR A 65 -50.73 15.08 19.98
CA TYR A 65 -50.80 16.47 20.44
C TYR A 65 -52.26 16.93 20.63
N ASP A 66 -52.97 16.34 21.59
CA ASP A 66 -54.38 16.70 21.88
C ASP A 66 -54.59 17.02 23.37
N ASN A 67 -54.29 18.26 23.76
CA ASN A 67 -55.08 19.11 24.69
C ASN A 67 -54.24 20.28 25.20
N LEU A 68 -54.42 21.47 24.61
CA LEU A 68 -54.20 22.75 25.31
C LEU A 68 -54.93 23.88 24.56
N THR A 69 -56.24 23.75 24.43
CA THR A 69 -57.14 24.87 24.17
C THR A 69 -57.92 25.18 25.44
N SER A 70 -57.42 26.10 26.26
CA SER A 70 -58.27 26.95 27.11
C SER A 70 -57.41 28.05 27.74
N LEU A 71 -57.56 29.28 27.24
CA LEU A 71 -57.47 30.56 27.97
C LEU A 71 -57.49 31.71 26.95
N LYS A 72 -58.68 32.02 26.42
CA LYS A 72 -58.97 33.28 25.73
C LYS A 72 -59.35 34.32 26.79
N GLY A 73 -58.56 35.38 26.90
CA GLY A 73 -58.93 36.64 27.55
C GLY A 73 -58.83 37.81 26.55
N PRO A 74 -59.55 38.93 26.74
CA PRO A 74 -59.67 39.98 25.73
C PRO A 74 -58.39 40.81 25.58
N LEU A 75 -58.02 41.13 24.34
CA LEU A 75 -56.86 41.95 24.00
C LEU A 75 -57.16 43.46 24.15
N PRO A 76 -56.25 44.25 24.77
CA PRO A 76 -56.34 45.70 24.77
C PRO A 76 -55.88 46.30 23.42
N GLN A 77 -56.66 47.23 22.88
CA GLN A 77 -56.31 48.01 21.70
C GLN A 77 -55.20 49.02 22.01
N ARG A 78 -54.17 49.07 21.15
CA ARG A 78 -53.13 50.12 21.14
C ARG A 78 -53.03 50.75 19.75
N PRO A 79 -52.65 52.05 19.68
CA PRO A 79 -52.87 52.89 18.50
C PRO A 79 -51.91 52.58 17.35
N TYR A 80 -52.43 52.77 16.14
CA TYR A 80 -51.78 52.50 14.86
C TYR A 80 -50.61 53.47 14.62
N LYS A 81 -49.36 52.98 14.64
CA LYS A 81 -48.23 53.68 14.02
C LYS A 81 -48.10 53.24 12.57
N ALA A 82 -48.01 54.21 11.67
CA ALA A 82 -47.96 54.02 10.22
C ALA A 82 -46.91 52.96 9.81
N GLY A 83 -47.41 51.82 9.32
CA GLY A 83 -46.59 50.68 8.93
C GLY A 83 -46.10 50.77 7.49
N TRP A 84 -44.83 50.45 7.29
CA TRP A 84 -44.19 50.27 6.00
C TRP A 84 -44.94 49.23 5.13
N SER A 85 -45.08 49.50 3.82
CA SER A 85 -45.93 48.72 2.91
C SER A 85 -45.52 47.25 2.80
N ARG A 86 -46.52 46.36 2.75
CA ARG A 86 -46.41 44.89 2.77
C ARG A 86 -45.43 44.32 1.73
N ARG A 87 -45.26 45.00 0.58
CA ARG A 87 -44.36 44.58 -0.51
C ARG A 87 -42.88 44.71 -0.14
N ARG A 88 -42.48 45.68 0.68
CA ARG A 88 -41.07 45.86 1.09
C ARG A 88 -40.64 44.87 2.18
N LYS A 89 -41.59 44.41 3.01
CA LYS A 89 -41.34 43.40 4.06
C LYS A 89 -41.04 42.02 3.45
N CYS A 90 -41.82 41.53 2.49
CA CYS A 90 -41.57 40.22 1.88
C CYS A 90 -40.23 40.14 1.12
N VAL A 91 -39.83 41.23 0.45
CA VAL A 91 -38.57 41.27 -0.30
C VAL A 91 -37.36 41.32 0.65
N VAL A 92 -37.40 42.12 1.72
CA VAL A 92 -36.27 42.25 2.67
C VAL A 92 -36.16 41.04 3.60
N PHE A 93 -37.27 40.49 4.11
CA PHE A 93 -37.21 39.30 4.96
C PHE A 93 -36.94 38.01 4.15
N GLY A 94 -37.43 37.91 2.92
CA GLY A 94 -37.12 36.79 2.03
C GLY A 94 -35.65 36.77 1.58
N SER A 95 -35.07 37.94 1.28
CA SER A 95 -33.65 38.06 0.92
C SER A 95 -32.72 37.85 2.12
N ALA A 96 -33.07 38.34 3.31
CA ALA A 96 -32.32 38.08 4.53
C ALA A 96 -32.36 36.59 4.94
N ALA A 97 -33.51 35.92 4.81
CA ALA A 97 -33.64 34.49 5.06
C ALA A 97 -32.82 33.66 4.05
N LEU A 98 -32.83 34.03 2.77
CA LEU A 98 -32.03 33.35 1.74
C LEU A 98 -30.53 33.54 1.99
N LEU A 99 -30.09 34.75 2.34
CA LEU A 99 -28.69 35.02 2.71
C LEU A 99 -28.26 34.24 3.94
N LEU A 100 -29.11 34.13 4.97
CA LEU A 100 -28.83 33.34 6.16
C LEU A 100 -28.66 31.84 5.82
N VAL A 101 -29.53 31.28 4.97
CA VAL A 101 -29.44 29.89 4.52
C VAL A 101 -28.15 29.65 3.72
N ILE A 102 -27.76 30.58 2.86
CA ILE A 102 -26.50 30.49 2.10
C ILE A 102 -25.30 30.56 3.05
N ILE A 103 -25.30 31.47 4.02
CA ILE A 103 -24.22 31.59 5.02
C ILE A 103 -24.13 30.31 5.84
N ILE A 104 -25.25 29.75 6.31
CA ILE A 104 -25.27 28.48 7.04
C ILE A 104 -24.74 27.34 6.16
N ALA A 105 -25.15 27.26 4.89
CA ALA A 105 -24.65 26.22 3.98
C ALA A 105 -23.13 26.33 3.74
N VAL A 106 -22.60 27.55 3.59
CA VAL A 106 -21.16 27.81 3.45
C VAL A 106 -20.43 27.48 4.75
N VAL A 107 -20.93 27.93 5.89
CA VAL A 107 -20.31 27.65 7.20
C VAL A 107 -20.35 26.16 7.52
N VAL A 108 -21.47 25.48 7.30
CA VAL A 108 -21.57 24.02 7.48
C VAL A 108 -20.66 23.31 6.50
N GLY A 109 -20.62 23.71 5.22
CA GLY A 109 -19.69 23.17 4.23
C GLY A 109 -18.24 23.31 4.66
N VAL A 110 -17.84 24.51 5.10
CA VAL A 110 -16.47 24.79 5.59
C VAL A 110 -16.16 24.00 6.87
N VAL A 111 -17.07 23.96 7.84
CA VAL A 111 -16.88 23.22 9.11
C VAL A 111 -16.78 21.73 8.86
N VAL A 112 -17.61 21.16 7.98
CA VAL A 112 -17.56 19.76 7.58
C VAL A 112 -16.24 19.46 6.84
N SER A 113 -15.81 20.31 5.91
CA SER A 113 -14.52 20.15 5.23
C SER A 113 -13.33 20.23 6.18
N VAL A 114 -13.36 21.11 7.19
CA VAL A 114 -12.31 21.21 8.22
C VAL A 114 -12.34 20.01 9.17
N ALA A 115 -13.53 19.53 9.54
CA ALA A 115 -13.69 18.37 10.42
C ALA A 115 -13.25 17.05 9.76
N HIS A 116 -13.47 16.89 8.44
CA HIS A 116 -12.96 15.74 7.69
C HIS A 116 -11.44 15.74 7.57
N LYS A 117 -10.80 16.90 7.34
CA LYS A 117 -9.32 17.03 7.33
C LYS A 117 -8.66 16.71 8.68
N ASN A 118 -9.42 16.74 9.77
CA ASN A 118 -8.93 16.51 11.12
C ASN A 118 -9.25 15.11 11.68
N GLN A 119 -9.80 14.18 10.88
CA GLN A 119 -9.85 12.79 11.32
C GLN A 119 -8.43 12.22 11.33
N PRO A 120 -8.02 11.46 12.37
CA PRO A 120 -6.71 10.85 12.37
C PRO A 120 -6.63 9.77 11.28
N PHE A 121 -5.52 9.73 10.54
CA PHE A 121 -5.19 8.61 9.67
C PHE A 121 -4.77 7.42 10.54
N ASN A 122 -5.63 6.40 10.63
CA ASN A 122 -5.35 5.23 11.45
C ASN A 122 -4.37 4.31 10.71
N PHE A 123 -3.11 4.34 11.13
CA PHE A 123 -2.05 3.51 10.59
C PHE A 123 -1.06 3.16 11.69
N THR A 124 -0.56 1.93 11.68
CA THR A 124 0.41 1.43 12.67
C THR A 124 1.75 1.20 11.98
N LEU A 125 2.80 1.83 12.50
CA LEU A 125 4.15 1.63 11.98
C LEU A 125 4.66 0.22 12.28
N SER A 126 5.20 -0.43 11.26
CA SER A 126 5.90 -1.71 11.35
C SER A 126 7.38 -1.50 11.62
N ASN A 127 7.94 -2.40 12.43
CA ASN A 127 9.39 -2.51 12.70
C ASN A 127 9.96 -3.84 12.15
N ALA A 128 9.24 -4.52 11.26
CA ALA A 128 9.73 -5.74 10.63
C ALA A 128 11.02 -5.46 9.86
N GLN A 129 12.01 -6.35 10.01
CA GLN A 129 13.36 -6.22 9.48
C GLN A 129 13.79 -7.50 8.79
N VAL A 130 14.59 -7.37 7.73
CA VAL A 130 15.26 -8.53 7.13
C VAL A 130 16.27 -9.10 8.13
N THR A 131 16.25 -10.42 8.30
CA THR A 131 17.12 -11.19 9.18
C THR A 131 17.97 -12.20 8.44
N ASN A 132 17.60 -12.57 7.20
CA ASN A 132 18.34 -13.55 6.42
C ASN A 132 19.67 -12.99 5.88
N GLN A 133 20.79 -13.56 6.33
CA GLN A 133 22.14 -13.13 5.95
C GLN A 133 22.42 -13.23 4.43
N THR A 134 21.72 -14.11 3.73
CA THR A 134 21.83 -14.24 2.26
C THR A 134 21.28 -12.99 1.57
N ALA A 135 20.21 -12.39 2.09
CA ALA A 135 19.67 -11.13 1.57
C ALA A 135 20.65 -9.97 1.68
N PHE A 136 21.39 -9.90 2.79
CA PHE A 136 22.47 -8.93 2.92
C PHE A 136 23.63 -9.21 1.96
N SER A 137 23.99 -10.48 1.78
CA SER A 137 25.12 -10.87 0.92
C SER A 137 24.82 -10.68 -0.57
N LEU A 138 23.56 -10.82 -0.98
CA LEU A 138 23.11 -10.66 -2.37
C LEU A 138 22.54 -9.25 -2.65
N GLY A 139 22.57 -8.35 -1.66
CA GLY A 139 22.20 -6.94 -1.78
C GLY A 139 20.71 -6.62 -1.77
N GLY A 140 19.83 -7.59 -1.48
CA GLY A 140 18.41 -7.30 -1.21
C GLY A 140 18.19 -6.56 0.11
N ALA A 141 19.12 -6.71 1.05
CA ALA A 141 19.14 -6.01 2.33
C ALA A 141 20.49 -5.36 2.61
N THR A 142 20.51 -4.33 3.45
CA THR A 142 21.71 -3.57 3.77
C THR A 142 21.65 -2.93 5.16
N HIS A 143 22.81 -2.81 5.81
CA HIS A 143 22.98 -1.99 7.02
C HIS A 143 23.49 -0.58 6.69
N ASN A 144 23.73 -0.28 5.42
CA ASN A 144 24.14 1.05 5.00
C ASN A 144 22.97 2.02 5.20
N SER A 145 23.30 3.26 5.56
CA SER A 145 22.31 4.32 5.68
C SER A 145 21.70 4.61 4.30
N PRO A 146 20.37 4.59 4.15
CA PRO A 146 19.73 4.86 2.86
C PRO A 146 19.87 6.34 2.44
N ASN A 147 20.24 7.24 3.37
CA ASN A 147 20.66 8.62 3.05
C ASN A 147 21.92 8.69 2.17
N ASN A 148 22.69 7.61 2.02
CA ASN A 148 23.73 7.54 1.00
C ASN A 148 23.09 7.17 -0.34
N THR A 149 22.72 8.16 -1.14
CA THR A 149 22.05 7.94 -2.42
C THR A 149 23.00 7.70 -3.59
N ALA A 150 24.31 7.86 -3.38
CA ALA A 150 25.35 7.61 -4.38
C ALA A 150 25.88 6.15 -4.31
N ASP A 151 25.03 5.21 -3.88
CA ASP A 151 25.39 3.82 -3.61
C ASP A 151 25.20 2.93 -4.86
N GLY A 152 26.16 2.92 -5.79
CA GLY A 152 26.08 2.05 -6.98
C GLY A 152 27.06 2.39 -8.08
N VAL A 153 26.88 1.83 -9.26
CA VAL A 153 27.81 1.97 -10.41
C VAL A 153 27.52 3.16 -11.33
N GLY A 154 26.99 4.26 -10.78
CA GLY A 154 26.54 5.42 -11.56
C GLY A 154 25.21 5.15 -12.27
N VAL A 155 24.96 5.83 -13.40
CA VAL A 155 23.65 5.87 -14.08
C VAL A 155 23.24 4.59 -14.83
N GLY A 156 24.18 3.68 -15.09
CA GLY A 156 23.92 2.47 -15.87
C GLY A 156 23.63 2.78 -17.34
N ALA A 157 22.81 1.95 -17.98
CA ALA A 157 22.41 2.13 -19.38
C ALA A 157 20.91 1.93 -19.54
N ASP A 158 20.26 2.82 -20.29
CA ASP A 158 18.89 2.60 -20.73
C ASP A 158 18.87 1.53 -21.83
N ALA A 159 18.94 0.28 -21.39
CA ALA A 159 18.97 -0.91 -22.22
C ALA A 159 18.20 -2.03 -21.53
N TYR A 160 17.64 -2.92 -22.33
CA TYR A 160 16.92 -4.08 -21.83
C TYR A 160 17.65 -5.39 -22.16
N THR A 161 17.92 -6.18 -21.12
CA THR A 161 18.40 -7.56 -21.17
C THR A 161 17.31 -8.49 -20.67
N TYR A 162 16.88 -9.47 -21.46
CA TYR A 162 15.92 -10.46 -20.98
C TYR A 162 16.63 -11.50 -20.10
N TYR A 163 16.51 -11.33 -18.78
CA TYR A 163 17.04 -12.26 -17.78
C TYR A 163 16.03 -13.38 -17.52
N GLN A 164 16.49 -14.62 -17.42
CA GLN A 164 15.63 -15.80 -17.27
C GLN A 164 16.35 -16.94 -16.53
N GLY A 165 15.59 -17.92 -16.06
CA GLY A 165 16.10 -19.05 -15.29
C GLY A 165 16.23 -18.73 -13.80
N VAL A 166 17.17 -19.41 -13.15
CA VAL A 166 17.40 -19.29 -11.70
C VAL A 166 18.05 -17.95 -11.32
N ALA A 167 17.95 -17.58 -10.04
CA ALA A 167 18.44 -16.31 -9.50
C ALA A 167 19.89 -15.95 -9.87
N SER A 168 20.79 -16.93 -10.02
CA SER A 168 22.20 -16.68 -10.38
C SER A 168 22.42 -16.13 -11.80
N ASN A 169 21.38 -16.16 -12.65
CA ASN A 169 21.44 -15.61 -14.00
C ASN A 169 21.15 -14.10 -14.05
N PHE A 170 20.78 -13.50 -12.92
CA PHE A 170 20.44 -12.09 -12.79
C PHE A 170 21.65 -11.28 -12.27
N PRO A 171 21.72 -9.98 -12.55
CA PRO A 171 22.91 -9.18 -12.23
C PRO A 171 23.13 -9.09 -10.71
N PRO A 172 24.37 -9.17 -10.21
CA PRO A 172 24.63 -8.99 -8.78
C PRO A 172 24.38 -7.54 -8.35
N ALA A 173 24.18 -7.30 -7.05
CA ALA A 173 23.97 -5.96 -6.51
C ALA A 173 25.13 -4.98 -6.77
N SER A 174 26.34 -5.49 -7.00
CA SER A 174 27.49 -4.68 -7.44
C SER A 174 27.34 -4.10 -8.84
N ALA A 175 26.36 -4.54 -9.63
CA ALA A 175 26.02 -3.98 -10.93
C ALA A 175 24.84 -2.99 -10.85
N TRP A 176 24.25 -2.79 -9.67
CA TRP A 176 23.10 -1.89 -9.52
C TRP A 176 23.54 -0.44 -9.60
N VAL A 177 22.73 0.38 -10.28
CA VAL A 177 22.89 1.84 -10.33
C VAL A 177 22.74 2.45 -8.95
N SER A 178 23.22 3.68 -8.76
CA SER A 178 22.98 4.39 -7.50
C SER A 178 21.50 4.72 -7.33
N PHE A 179 21.04 4.86 -6.10
CA PHE A 179 19.66 5.30 -5.86
C PHE A 179 19.37 6.66 -6.50
N GLU A 180 20.29 7.62 -6.37
CA GLU A 180 20.17 8.96 -6.95
C GLU A 180 20.01 8.90 -8.46
N ASP A 181 20.85 8.11 -9.15
CA ASP A 181 20.77 7.99 -10.60
C ASP A 181 19.50 7.28 -11.05
N MET A 182 19.08 6.22 -10.33
CA MET A 182 17.83 5.52 -10.60
C MET A 182 16.63 6.44 -10.44
N TRP A 183 16.59 7.23 -9.38
CA TRP A 183 15.54 8.21 -9.11
C TRP A 183 15.49 9.30 -10.17
N ASN A 184 16.63 9.93 -10.46
CA ASN A 184 16.72 11.04 -11.41
C ASN A 184 16.33 10.61 -12.83
N SER A 185 16.77 9.43 -13.25
CA SER A 185 16.46 8.88 -14.57
C SER A 185 14.97 8.56 -14.74
N ASN A 186 14.28 8.24 -13.64
CA ASN A 186 12.85 7.93 -13.62
C ASN A 186 11.95 9.11 -13.20
N LEU A 187 12.51 10.28 -12.87
CA LEU A 187 11.74 11.40 -12.31
C LEU A 187 10.60 11.86 -13.23
N GLN A 188 10.80 11.81 -14.55
CA GLN A 188 9.76 12.16 -15.52
C GLN A 188 8.60 11.14 -15.52
N ILE A 189 8.90 9.86 -15.29
CA ILE A 189 7.89 8.82 -15.11
C ILE A 189 7.08 9.11 -13.85
N PHE A 190 7.74 9.37 -12.70
CA PHE A 190 7.06 9.75 -11.45
C PHE A 190 6.14 10.97 -11.61
N LYS A 191 6.56 11.98 -12.37
CA LYS A 191 5.75 13.17 -12.64
C LYS A 191 4.46 12.86 -13.39
N THR A 192 4.50 11.92 -14.34
CA THR A 192 3.43 11.77 -15.34
C THR A 192 2.61 10.50 -15.23
N SER A 193 3.10 9.46 -14.54
CA SER A 193 2.52 8.12 -14.55
C SER A 193 1.04 8.10 -14.17
N CYS A 194 0.62 8.85 -13.15
CA CYS A 194 -0.78 8.91 -12.78
C CYS A 194 -1.70 9.39 -13.91
N LYS A 195 -1.30 10.39 -14.68
CA LYS A 195 -2.11 10.87 -15.81
C LYS A 195 -1.99 9.94 -17.01
N SER A 196 -0.77 9.51 -17.33
CA SER A 196 -0.50 8.61 -18.46
C SER A 196 -1.26 7.29 -18.34
N ASN A 197 -1.44 6.79 -17.11
CA ASN A 197 -2.14 5.54 -16.82
C ASN A 197 -3.60 5.76 -16.40
N ASN A 198 -4.15 6.98 -16.58
CA ASN A 198 -5.55 7.31 -16.31
C ASN A 198 -5.99 7.09 -14.84
N HIS A 199 -5.09 7.34 -13.89
CA HIS A 199 -5.30 7.28 -12.44
C HIS A 199 -5.52 8.65 -11.79
N GLY A 200 -5.56 9.73 -12.59
CA GLY A 200 -5.84 11.08 -12.12
C GLY A 200 -4.80 12.11 -12.59
N PRO A 201 -4.64 13.23 -11.86
CA PRO A 201 -3.66 14.25 -12.23
C PRO A 201 -2.22 13.74 -12.06
N ASN A 202 -1.28 14.41 -12.74
CA ASN A 202 0.15 14.25 -12.50
C ASN A 202 0.49 14.44 -11.02
N ASN A 203 1.52 13.74 -10.55
CA ASN A 203 2.02 13.94 -9.20
C ASN A 203 2.57 15.37 -9.06
N SER A 204 2.26 16.02 -7.93
CA SER A 204 2.91 17.26 -7.55
C SER A 204 4.33 16.97 -7.05
N ASP A 205 5.18 18.00 -7.01
CA ASP A 205 6.52 17.88 -6.43
C ASP A 205 6.47 17.39 -4.97
N GLN A 206 5.45 17.80 -4.20
CA GLN A 206 5.24 17.32 -2.83
C GLN A 206 4.98 15.81 -2.78
N ILE A 207 4.13 15.27 -3.66
CA ILE A 207 3.87 13.82 -3.68
C ILE A 207 5.13 13.04 -4.07
N ILE A 208 5.91 13.57 -5.01
CA ILE A 208 7.19 12.95 -5.40
C ILE A 208 8.17 12.95 -4.22
N GLN A 209 8.24 14.04 -3.46
CA GLN A 209 9.03 14.11 -2.24
C GLN A 209 8.51 13.15 -1.15
N ASP A 210 7.20 13.08 -0.93
CA ASP A 210 6.59 12.17 0.05
C ASP A 210 6.94 10.69 -0.28
N ILE A 211 7.00 10.32 -1.57
CA ILE A 211 7.40 8.97 -1.99
C ILE A 211 8.89 8.74 -1.71
N MET A 212 9.76 9.71 -2.04
CA MET A 212 11.19 9.64 -1.71
C MET A 212 11.37 9.41 -0.20
N ASP A 213 10.74 10.25 0.61
CA ASP A 213 10.87 10.20 2.07
C ASP A 213 10.35 8.87 2.63
N ALA A 214 9.24 8.36 2.10
CA ALA A 214 8.70 7.06 2.48
C ALA A 214 9.66 5.91 2.14
N ILE A 215 10.31 5.92 0.97
CA ILE A 215 11.31 4.91 0.58
C ILE A 215 12.51 4.94 1.54
N GLN A 216 13.10 6.12 1.77
CA GLN A 216 14.26 6.23 2.67
C GLN A 216 13.90 5.82 4.09
N ASN A 217 12.72 6.24 4.57
CA ASN A 217 12.22 5.92 5.89
C ASN A 217 12.00 4.41 6.08
N ARG A 218 11.34 3.74 5.11
CA ARG A 218 11.06 2.31 5.20
C ARG A 218 12.31 1.46 4.98
N SER A 219 13.21 1.85 4.08
CA SER A 219 14.52 1.21 3.94
C SER A 219 15.33 1.25 5.23
N SER A 220 15.37 2.40 5.92
CA SER A 220 16.11 2.55 7.17
C SER A 220 15.60 1.65 8.28
N VAL A 221 14.29 1.39 8.34
CA VAL A 221 13.67 0.60 9.40
C VAL A 221 13.68 -0.89 9.05
N SER A 222 13.42 -1.24 7.79
CA SER A 222 13.28 -2.64 7.34
C SER A 222 14.58 -3.33 6.97
N LEU A 223 15.64 -2.53 6.75
CA LEU A 223 16.92 -2.98 6.19
C LEU A 223 16.83 -3.48 4.75
N VAL A 224 15.70 -3.29 4.05
CA VAL A 224 15.60 -3.56 2.61
C VAL A 224 16.35 -2.47 1.85
N ASP A 225 17.15 -2.84 0.85
CA ASP A 225 17.88 -1.87 0.03
C ASP A 225 16.90 -0.92 -0.70
N HIS A 226 17.10 0.39 -0.53
CA HIS A 226 16.19 1.41 -1.07
C HIS A 226 16.08 1.38 -2.61
N ARG A 227 17.10 0.90 -3.35
CA ARG A 227 17.02 0.72 -4.80
C ARG A 227 16.08 -0.41 -5.15
N PHE A 228 16.03 -1.45 -4.33
CA PHE A 228 15.10 -2.56 -4.51
C PHE A 228 13.65 -2.14 -4.24
N ILE A 229 13.41 -1.34 -3.19
CA ILE A 229 12.09 -0.73 -2.96
C ILE A 229 11.68 0.14 -4.16
N LEU A 230 12.57 1.00 -4.66
CA LEU A 230 12.32 1.85 -5.81
C LEU A 230 12.02 1.04 -7.09
N ALA A 231 12.77 -0.04 -7.35
CA ALA A 231 12.54 -0.93 -8.48
C ALA A 231 11.14 -1.54 -8.46
N VAL A 232 10.67 -1.96 -7.29
CA VAL A 232 9.32 -2.52 -7.10
C VAL A 232 8.26 -1.44 -7.29
N ILE A 233 8.42 -0.23 -6.74
CA ILE A 233 7.48 0.89 -6.99
C ILE A 233 7.35 1.20 -8.49
N LEU A 234 8.49 1.22 -9.20
CA LEU A 234 8.50 1.46 -10.63
C LEU A 234 7.86 0.32 -11.43
N GLN A 235 7.94 -0.91 -10.94
CA GLN A 235 7.29 -2.07 -11.54
C GLN A 235 5.78 -2.08 -11.30
N GLU A 236 5.33 -1.72 -10.10
CA GLU A 236 3.93 -1.84 -9.70
C GLU A 236 3.06 -0.66 -10.17
N SER A 237 3.59 0.56 -10.11
CA SER A 237 2.77 1.76 -10.34
C SER A 237 3.46 2.88 -11.10
N GLN A 238 4.74 2.69 -11.47
CA GLN A 238 5.56 3.76 -12.06
C GLN A 238 5.57 5.03 -11.18
N GLY A 239 5.46 4.86 -9.86
CA GLY A 239 5.43 5.97 -8.91
C GLY A 239 4.07 6.66 -8.75
N CYS A 240 2.97 6.06 -9.23
CA CYS A 240 1.64 6.64 -9.05
C CYS A 240 0.97 6.13 -7.76
N PRO A 241 0.83 6.95 -6.70
CA PRO A 241 0.12 6.53 -5.49
C PRO A 241 -1.38 6.29 -5.74
N ARG A 242 -1.96 6.96 -6.75
CA ARG A 242 -3.36 6.80 -7.15
C ARG A 242 -3.61 5.58 -8.04
N ALA A 243 -2.58 4.75 -8.28
CA ALA A 243 -2.78 3.50 -9.00
C ALA A 243 -3.96 2.75 -8.37
N GLY A 244 -4.91 2.36 -9.22
CA GLY A 244 -6.08 1.59 -8.79
C GLY A 244 -5.65 0.23 -8.23
N SER A 245 -6.62 -0.57 -7.80
CA SER A 245 -6.31 -1.92 -7.32
C SER A 245 -6.25 -2.91 -8.48
N THR A 246 -5.28 -3.82 -8.41
CA THR A 246 -5.37 -5.11 -9.10
C THR A 246 -6.12 -6.13 -8.23
N THR A 247 -6.65 -7.17 -8.86
CA THR A 247 -7.29 -8.27 -8.14
C THR A 247 -6.61 -9.58 -8.53
N SER A 248 -6.10 -10.32 -7.55
CA SER A 248 -5.51 -11.64 -7.79
C SER A 248 -6.58 -12.64 -8.25
N ALA A 249 -6.15 -13.80 -8.78
CA ALA A 249 -7.08 -14.87 -9.13
C ALA A 249 -7.89 -15.40 -7.92
N SER A 250 -7.35 -15.26 -6.70
CA SER A 250 -8.02 -15.61 -5.44
C SER A 250 -8.92 -14.50 -4.88
N GLY A 251 -9.04 -13.36 -5.56
CA GLY A 251 -9.91 -12.25 -5.16
C GLY A 251 -9.28 -11.25 -4.18
N VAL A 252 -7.97 -11.36 -3.91
CA VAL A 252 -7.23 -10.39 -3.09
C VAL A 252 -7.15 -9.07 -3.84
N VAL A 253 -7.41 -7.97 -3.13
CA VAL A 253 -7.32 -6.62 -3.69
C VAL A 253 -5.97 -6.01 -3.34
N ASN A 254 -5.27 -5.52 -4.35
CA ASN A 254 -3.88 -5.08 -4.25
C ASN A 254 -3.79 -3.59 -4.64
N PRO A 255 -3.99 -2.63 -3.72
CA PRO A 255 -4.01 -1.21 -4.06
C PRO A 255 -2.65 -0.51 -3.98
N GLY A 256 -2.63 0.71 -4.52
CA GLY A 256 -1.66 1.73 -4.15
C GLY A 256 -0.30 1.60 -4.84
N LEU A 257 0.68 2.32 -4.30
CA LEU A 257 1.99 2.57 -4.91
C LEU A 257 2.79 1.28 -5.18
N MET A 258 2.65 0.29 -4.30
CA MET A 258 3.34 -1.02 -4.40
C MET A 258 2.36 -2.18 -4.65
N GLN A 259 1.09 -1.92 -4.96
CA GLN A 259 0.07 -2.95 -5.23
C GLN A 259 0.06 -4.08 -4.17
N SER A 260 0.10 -3.71 -2.89
CA SER A 260 0.36 -4.65 -1.80
C SER A 260 -0.90 -5.42 -1.41
N HIS A 261 -0.75 -6.70 -1.03
CA HIS A 261 -1.84 -7.60 -0.66
C HIS A 261 -2.75 -7.00 0.42
N ASN A 262 -4.00 -6.69 0.06
CA ASN A 262 -4.98 -6.03 0.94
C ASN A 262 -4.38 -4.82 1.69
N GLY A 263 -3.54 -4.07 0.99
CA GLY A 263 -2.80 -2.93 1.52
C GLY A 263 -3.60 -1.63 1.54
N THR A 264 -2.88 -0.56 1.82
CA THR A 264 -3.39 0.80 1.94
C THR A 264 -3.62 1.42 0.55
N SER A 265 -4.72 2.14 0.39
CA SER A 265 -4.98 2.99 -0.79
C SER A 265 -4.59 4.44 -0.52
N TYR A 266 -4.28 5.19 -1.57
CA TYR A 266 -4.02 6.61 -1.46
C TYR A 266 -5.21 7.39 -0.87
N ASN A 267 -4.93 8.29 0.07
CA ASN A 267 -5.89 9.19 0.67
C ASN A 267 -5.43 10.63 0.49
N SER A 268 -6.19 11.44 -0.25
CA SER A 268 -5.82 12.84 -0.52
C SER A 268 -5.86 13.75 0.72
N ASP A 269 -6.68 13.44 1.71
CA ASP A 269 -6.73 14.18 2.98
C ASP A 269 -5.54 13.84 3.89
N HIS A 270 -4.91 12.68 3.66
CA HIS A 270 -3.74 12.17 4.37
C HIS A 270 -2.64 11.72 3.40
N SER A 271 -2.27 12.60 2.46
CA SER A 271 -1.42 12.24 1.32
C SER A 271 -0.09 11.62 1.76
N ALA A 272 0.68 12.31 2.60
CA ALA A 272 1.98 11.82 3.07
C ALA A 272 1.86 10.53 3.89
N ASP A 273 0.91 10.47 4.83
CA ASP A 273 0.72 9.30 5.70
C ASP A 273 0.26 8.06 4.90
N SER A 274 -0.64 8.23 3.94
CA SER A 274 -1.08 7.13 3.07
C SER A 274 0.03 6.67 2.12
N ILE A 275 0.91 7.57 1.65
CA ILE A 275 2.10 7.20 0.88
C ILE A 275 3.08 6.39 1.73
N LEU A 276 3.36 6.84 2.96
CA LEU A 276 4.18 6.08 3.89
C LEU A 276 3.60 4.69 4.16
N ALA A 277 2.28 4.60 4.35
CA ALA A 277 1.59 3.34 4.56
C ALA A 277 1.66 2.41 3.35
N MET A 278 1.48 2.91 2.13
CA MET A 278 1.65 2.12 0.90
C MET A 278 3.06 1.55 0.75
N VAL A 279 4.10 2.36 1.05
CA VAL A 279 5.49 1.87 1.00
C VAL A 279 5.76 0.88 2.14
N GLN A 280 5.19 1.11 3.33
CA GLN A 280 5.29 0.16 4.43
C GLN A 280 4.67 -1.19 4.05
N ASP A 281 3.46 -1.19 3.53
CA ASP A 281 2.72 -2.39 3.20
C ASP A 281 3.49 -3.25 2.18
N GLY A 282 4.07 -2.63 1.15
CA GLY A 282 4.89 -3.36 0.18
C GLY A 282 6.25 -3.79 0.72
N THR A 283 6.86 -2.99 1.61
CA THR A 283 8.22 -3.30 2.11
C THR A 283 8.19 -4.29 3.26
N GLN A 284 7.28 -4.10 4.23
CA GLN A 284 7.25 -4.78 5.53
C GLN A 284 6.03 -5.71 5.68
N GLY A 285 5.18 -5.79 4.68
CA GLY A 285 3.96 -6.59 4.70
C GLY A 285 2.77 -5.85 5.31
N THR A 286 1.59 -6.46 5.17
CA THR A 286 0.31 -5.86 5.56
C THR A 286 -0.24 -6.49 6.83
N ALA A 287 -1.08 -5.74 7.56
CA ALA A 287 -1.73 -6.24 8.78
C ALA A 287 -2.71 -7.40 8.52
N SER A 288 -3.14 -7.59 7.26
CA SER A 288 -4.00 -8.69 6.83
C SER A 288 -3.22 -9.99 6.54
N GLY A 289 -1.90 -9.99 6.70
CA GLY A 289 -1.04 -11.16 6.49
C GLY A 289 -0.42 -11.24 5.10
N GLY A 290 -0.46 -10.15 4.33
CA GLY A 290 0.22 -10.08 3.04
C GLY A 290 1.73 -9.89 3.18
N ASP A 291 2.52 -10.71 2.51
CA ASP A 291 3.98 -10.63 2.53
C ASP A 291 4.49 -9.40 1.76
N GLY A 292 5.40 -8.65 2.39
CA GLY A 292 6.18 -7.60 1.75
C GLY A 292 7.59 -8.09 1.38
N LEU A 293 8.46 -7.16 0.98
CA LEU A 293 9.85 -7.47 0.63
C LEU A 293 10.63 -8.08 1.79
N VAL A 294 10.38 -7.69 3.04
CA VAL A 294 11.03 -8.27 4.23
C VAL A 294 10.78 -9.78 4.31
N GLN A 295 9.51 -10.20 4.24
CA GLN A 295 9.13 -11.61 4.35
C GLN A 295 9.70 -12.42 3.18
N ASN A 296 9.63 -11.86 1.97
CA ASN A 296 10.15 -12.51 0.77
C ASN A 296 11.69 -12.64 0.79
N LEU A 297 12.41 -11.62 1.25
CA LEU A 297 13.87 -11.67 1.41
C LEU A 297 14.28 -12.66 2.52
N ASP A 298 13.52 -12.71 3.61
CA ASP A 298 13.77 -13.66 4.68
C ASP A 298 13.53 -15.11 4.23
N MET A 299 12.47 -15.34 3.44
CA MET A 299 12.15 -16.66 2.92
C MET A 299 13.15 -17.13 1.85
N TYR A 300 13.51 -16.26 0.90
CA TYR A 300 14.23 -16.69 -0.30
C TYR A 300 15.68 -16.26 -0.38
N GLY A 301 16.12 -15.28 0.43
CA GLY A 301 17.48 -14.75 0.46
C GLY A 301 17.88 -13.93 -0.78
N SER A 302 17.58 -14.39 -2.00
CA SER A 302 17.87 -13.65 -3.22
C SER A 302 16.87 -12.53 -3.46
N PRO A 303 17.30 -11.29 -3.82
CA PRO A 303 16.37 -10.22 -4.19
C PRO A 303 15.51 -10.57 -5.41
N TYR A 304 16.03 -11.36 -6.36
CA TYR A 304 15.28 -11.77 -7.54
C TYR A 304 14.25 -12.85 -7.24
N SER A 305 14.61 -13.78 -6.35
CA SER A 305 13.67 -14.77 -5.82
C SER A 305 12.58 -14.10 -4.97
N ALA A 306 12.96 -13.10 -4.17
CA ALA A 306 12.03 -12.28 -3.40
C ALA A 306 11.10 -11.46 -4.31
N ALA A 307 11.59 -10.92 -5.43
CA ALA A 307 10.75 -10.23 -6.42
C ALA A 307 9.73 -11.18 -7.07
N ARG A 308 10.10 -12.44 -7.36
CA ARG A 308 9.15 -13.45 -7.83
C ARG A 308 8.11 -13.76 -6.76
N GLY A 309 8.54 -14.00 -5.52
CA GLY A 309 7.63 -14.20 -4.38
C GLY A 309 6.67 -13.03 -4.17
N TYR A 310 7.14 -11.79 -4.29
CA TYR A 310 6.30 -10.60 -4.22
C TYR A 310 5.23 -10.58 -5.34
N ASN A 311 5.61 -10.94 -6.56
CA ASN A 311 4.71 -10.92 -7.72
C ASN A 311 3.67 -12.04 -7.74
N SER A 312 4.09 -13.29 -7.46
CA SER A 312 3.24 -14.47 -7.60
C SER A 312 2.84 -15.13 -6.28
N GLY A 313 3.40 -14.70 -5.16
CA GLY A 313 3.22 -15.34 -3.85
C GLY A 313 4.06 -16.61 -3.64
N TYR A 314 4.74 -17.11 -4.69
CA TYR A 314 5.59 -18.29 -4.62
C TYR A 314 6.60 -18.34 -5.76
N ILE A 315 7.62 -19.21 -5.61
CA ILE A 315 8.58 -19.54 -6.67
C ILE A 315 8.18 -20.88 -7.32
N PRO A 316 8.18 -20.98 -8.66
CA PRO A 316 7.98 -22.24 -9.38
C PRO A 316 8.89 -23.37 -8.89
N LYS A 317 8.40 -24.62 -8.93
CA LYS A 317 9.18 -25.81 -8.54
C LYS A 317 10.46 -25.99 -9.37
N SER A 318 10.49 -25.48 -10.60
CA SER A 318 11.68 -25.46 -11.47
C SER A 318 12.79 -24.53 -10.95
N GLY A 319 12.44 -23.55 -10.11
CA GLY A 319 13.31 -22.44 -9.73
C GLY A 319 13.49 -21.38 -10.83
N ASP A 320 12.81 -21.52 -11.98
CA ASP A 320 12.89 -20.57 -13.08
C ASP A 320 12.05 -19.33 -12.77
N LEU A 321 12.72 -18.20 -12.57
CA LEU A 321 12.10 -16.92 -12.21
C LEU A 321 11.43 -16.23 -13.40
N SER A 322 11.58 -16.75 -14.63
CA SER A 322 10.89 -16.26 -15.83
C SER A 322 9.53 -16.93 -16.07
N GLU A 323 9.23 -18.01 -15.33
CA GLU A 323 7.89 -18.57 -15.37
C GLU A 323 6.88 -17.63 -14.70
N ALA A 324 5.70 -17.50 -15.31
CA ALA A 324 4.64 -16.61 -14.87
C ALA A 324 4.19 -16.88 -13.43
N ALA A 325 4.16 -18.15 -12.99
CA ALA A 325 3.69 -18.54 -11.66
C ALA A 325 2.30 -17.97 -11.32
N GLY A 326 1.39 -17.90 -12.31
CA GLY A 326 0.08 -17.28 -12.15
C GLY A 326 0.06 -15.74 -12.18
N ALA A 327 1.19 -15.10 -12.45
CA ALA A 327 1.38 -13.65 -12.51
C ALA A 327 2.22 -13.23 -13.74
N THR A 328 2.92 -12.10 -13.67
CA THR A 328 3.65 -11.53 -14.82
C THR A 328 5.00 -12.23 -15.01
N ALA A 329 5.18 -12.92 -16.14
CA ALA A 329 6.42 -13.64 -16.48
C ALA A 329 7.65 -12.70 -16.47
N CYS A 330 7.52 -11.50 -17.02
CA CYS A 330 8.61 -10.53 -17.15
C CYS A 330 9.05 -9.87 -15.84
N TYR A 331 8.28 -10.00 -14.76
CA TYR A 331 8.43 -9.19 -13.55
C TYR A 331 9.86 -9.13 -13.01
N VAL A 332 10.50 -10.29 -12.86
CA VAL A 332 11.85 -10.36 -12.27
C VAL A 332 12.91 -9.80 -13.22
N SER A 333 12.75 -10.03 -14.53
CA SER A 333 13.62 -9.43 -15.55
C SER A 333 13.47 -7.91 -15.56
N ASP A 334 12.23 -7.42 -15.50
CA ASP A 334 11.92 -5.99 -15.50
C ASP A 334 12.49 -5.30 -14.23
N VAL A 335 12.40 -5.93 -13.07
CA VAL A 335 13.03 -5.46 -11.81
C VAL A 335 14.54 -5.43 -11.95
N ALA A 336 15.16 -6.48 -12.49
CA ALA A 336 16.60 -6.53 -12.70
C ALA A 336 17.10 -5.43 -13.65
N ASN A 337 16.37 -5.17 -14.74
CA ASN A 337 16.72 -4.11 -15.68
C ASN A 337 16.61 -2.72 -15.04
N ARG A 338 15.57 -2.47 -14.24
CA ARG A 338 15.43 -1.19 -13.50
C ARG A 338 16.61 -0.97 -12.54
N LEU A 339 17.01 -2.01 -11.82
CA LEU A 339 18.18 -1.97 -10.93
C LEU A 339 19.48 -1.70 -11.69
N THR A 340 19.54 -1.95 -12.99
CA THR A 340 20.71 -1.69 -13.85
C THR A 340 20.56 -0.46 -14.77
N GLY A 341 19.54 0.37 -14.55
CA GLY A 341 19.39 1.66 -15.25
C GLY A 341 18.40 1.71 -16.42
N TRP A 342 17.57 0.68 -16.61
CA TRP A 342 16.53 0.69 -17.64
C TRP A 342 15.39 1.66 -17.34
N VAL A 343 14.98 2.45 -18.33
CA VAL A 343 13.88 3.43 -18.20
C VAL A 343 12.92 3.38 -19.40
N TYR A 344 13.43 3.50 -20.63
CA TYR A 344 12.60 3.67 -21.85
C TYR A 344 12.93 2.70 -22.98
N ALA A 345 14.08 2.01 -22.93
CA ALA A 345 14.40 1.03 -23.96
C ALA A 345 13.28 0.00 -24.11
N ALA A 346 12.98 -0.41 -25.35
CA ALA A 346 11.92 -1.38 -25.59
C ALA A 346 12.23 -2.70 -24.84
N SER A 347 11.24 -3.23 -24.11
CA SER A 347 11.37 -4.53 -23.46
C SER A 347 11.59 -5.62 -24.52
N LYS A 348 12.51 -6.53 -24.23
CA LYS A 348 12.74 -7.75 -25.03
C LYS A 348 12.11 -8.98 -24.39
N CYS A 349 11.37 -8.83 -23.29
CA CYS A 349 10.67 -9.94 -22.68
C CYS A 349 9.51 -10.39 -23.57
N PRO A 350 9.35 -11.70 -23.83
CA PRO A 350 8.18 -12.21 -24.55
C PRO A 350 6.88 -11.83 -23.84
N GLY A 351 5.99 -11.12 -24.52
CA GLY A 351 4.71 -10.67 -23.95
C GLY A 351 4.82 -9.46 -23.02
N GLY A 352 5.97 -8.79 -22.95
CA GLY A 352 6.08 -7.46 -22.35
C GLY A 352 5.29 -6.42 -23.14
N THR A 353 4.66 -5.47 -22.44
CA THR A 353 3.98 -4.31 -23.04
C THR A 353 4.93 -3.16 -23.30
#